data_AF-A0A3S4K934-F1
#
_entry.id   AF-A0A3S4K934-F1
#
_cell.length_a   1.000
_cell.length_b   1.000
_cell.length_c   1.000
_cell.angle_alpha   90.00
_cell.angle_beta   90.00
_cell.angle_gamma   90.00
#
_symmetry.space_group_name_H-M   'P 1'
#
loop_
_entity.id
_entity.type
_entity.pdbx_description
1 polymer ?
#
loop_
_entity_poly.entity_id
_entity_poly.type
_entity_poly.pdbx_seq_one_letter_code
_entity_poly.pdbx_strand_id
1 'polypeptide(L)'
;MKKASNAAIDGTIENILEDHMESEKNINSLKSCIEDISNKQKIVIIIDELDRCKPSFSTNIIETIKHIFDINNVFFILVTNTEQLKASINHIYGYSINSQKYLDKFIKYTITLPDTCLINGHNVCKTSVIYWDHLVGETTLLNKINSLVGSFICDLIQRTNLSLRETQTFSRNLNIFRLLNDNECKSNDPFINMIVVVAVFIHCFGDKEKLKQEITAESISYLADLLNIKEIPYSYERRSQIPEISIIFFGIIKDSITLNERFAPKSDEGT
;
A
#
# COMPACT_ATOMS: atom_id res chain seq x y z
N MET A 1 -54.91 -25.84 7.78
CA MET A 1 -53.64 -25.07 7.85
C MET A 1 -52.39 -25.96 7.95
N LYS A 2 -52.31 -27.00 8.80
CA LYS A 2 -51.11 -27.87 8.89
C LYS A 2 -50.66 -28.59 7.59
N LYS A 3 -51.60 -29.06 6.75
CA LYS A 3 -51.25 -29.76 5.48
C LYS A 3 -50.65 -28.85 4.40
N ALA A 4 -51.12 -27.61 4.28
CA ALA A 4 -50.59 -26.64 3.32
C ALA A 4 -49.20 -26.13 3.74
N SER A 5 -48.96 -26.00 5.05
CA SER A 5 -47.64 -25.65 5.60
C SER A 5 -46.61 -26.75 5.34
N ASN A 6 -46.96 -28.02 5.52
CA ASN A 6 -46.03 -29.13 5.25
C ASN A 6 -45.72 -29.27 3.76
N ALA A 7 -46.72 -29.17 2.88
CA ALA A 7 -46.48 -29.24 1.43
C ALA A 7 -45.61 -28.08 0.89
N ALA A 8 -45.73 -26.88 1.47
CA ALA A 8 -44.87 -25.75 1.13
C ALA A 8 -43.43 -25.93 1.66
N ILE A 9 -43.27 -26.54 2.84
CA ILE A 9 -41.95 -26.88 3.41
C ILE A 9 -41.29 -27.98 2.59
N ASP A 10 -42.02 -29.04 2.23
CA ASP A 10 -41.52 -30.17 1.44
C ASP A 10 -41.09 -29.70 0.03
N GLY A 11 -41.90 -28.89 -0.65
CA GLY A 11 -41.51 -28.33 -1.95
C GLY A 11 -40.33 -27.34 -1.88
N THR A 12 -40.13 -26.66 -0.74
CA THR A 12 -38.94 -25.82 -0.54
C THR A 12 -37.69 -26.69 -0.34
N ILE A 13 -37.80 -27.79 0.40
CA ILE A 13 -36.71 -28.76 0.60
C ILE A 13 -36.34 -29.42 -0.74
N GLU A 14 -37.33 -29.81 -1.53
CA GLU A 14 -37.13 -30.47 -2.83
C GLU A 14 -36.41 -29.52 -3.82
N ASN A 15 -36.84 -28.26 -3.91
CA ASN A 15 -36.16 -27.25 -4.72
C ASN A 15 -34.72 -26.99 -4.25
N ILE A 16 -34.47 -26.90 -2.93
CA ILE A 16 -33.11 -26.73 -2.38
C ILE A 16 -32.22 -27.94 -2.72
N LEU A 17 -32.78 -29.15 -2.71
CA LEU A 17 -32.07 -30.37 -3.08
C LEU A 17 -31.73 -30.40 -4.58
N GLU A 18 -32.69 -30.01 -5.44
CA GLU A 18 -32.47 -29.90 -6.88
C GLU A 18 -31.38 -28.85 -7.21
N ASP A 19 -31.46 -27.67 -6.62
CA ASP A 19 -30.46 -26.60 -6.78
C ASP A 19 -29.06 -27.07 -6.34
N HIS A 20 -28.97 -27.85 -5.27
CA HIS A 20 -27.72 -28.41 -4.76
C HIS A 20 -27.14 -29.45 -5.73
N MET A 21 -27.98 -30.36 -6.24
CA MET A 21 -27.58 -31.39 -7.21
C MET A 21 -27.09 -30.77 -8.54
N GLU A 22 -27.75 -29.71 -9.02
CA GLU A 22 -27.34 -29.02 -10.24
C GLU A 22 -26.00 -28.30 -10.05
N SER A 23 -25.80 -27.66 -8.91
CA SER A 23 -24.52 -27.01 -8.55
C SER A 23 -23.36 -28.01 -8.50
N GLU A 24 -23.56 -29.18 -7.87
CA GLU A 24 -22.54 -30.23 -7.85
C GLU A 24 -22.23 -30.77 -9.25
N LYS A 25 -23.26 -30.97 -10.08
CA LYS A 25 -23.08 -31.43 -11.46
C LYS A 25 -22.24 -30.43 -12.28
N ASN A 26 -22.47 -29.13 -12.08
CA ASN A 26 -21.72 -28.08 -12.75
C ASN A 26 -20.24 -28.07 -12.32
N ILE A 27 -19.96 -28.19 -11.02
CA ILE A 27 -18.58 -28.29 -10.51
C ILE A 27 -17.88 -29.55 -11.04
N ASN A 28 -18.56 -30.70 -11.05
CA ASN A 28 -18.00 -31.93 -11.58
C ASN A 28 -17.71 -31.84 -13.08
N SER A 29 -18.61 -31.21 -13.85
CA SER A 29 -18.39 -30.99 -15.29
C SER A 29 -17.20 -30.06 -15.55
N LEU A 30 -17.07 -28.99 -14.75
CA LEU A 30 -15.92 -28.09 -14.79
C LEU A 30 -14.63 -28.83 -14.45
N LYS A 31 -14.65 -29.67 -13.41
CA LYS A 31 -13.52 -30.49 -12.98
C LYS A 31 -13.06 -31.43 -14.10
N SER A 32 -13.97 -32.19 -14.71
CA SER A 32 -13.63 -33.09 -15.83
C SER A 32 -13.04 -32.33 -17.02
N CYS A 33 -13.61 -31.17 -17.36
CA CYS A 33 -13.08 -30.33 -18.43
C CYS A 33 -11.65 -29.86 -18.14
N ILE A 34 -11.39 -29.41 -16.91
CA ILE A 34 -10.06 -28.98 -16.49
C ILE A 34 -9.09 -30.17 -16.47
N GLU A 35 -9.50 -31.35 -16.01
CA GLU A 35 -8.71 -32.58 -16.02
C GLU A 35 -8.29 -32.99 -17.45
N ASP A 36 -9.22 -32.96 -18.40
CA ASP A 36 -8.94 -33.29 -19.80
C ASP A 36 -7.92 -32.34 -20.43
N ILE A 37 -7.97 -31.06 -20.07
CA ILE A 37 -7.01 -30.05 -20.52
C ILE A 37 -5.68 -30.23 -19.78
N SER A 38 -5.70 -30.49 -18.47
CA SER A 38 -4.49 -30.58 -17.63
C SER A 38 -3.63 -31.80 -17.98
N ASN A 39 -4.27 -32.87 -18.49
CA ASN A 39 -3.59 -34.04 -19.06
C ASN A 39 -2.74 -33.71 -20.31
N LYS A 40 -3.06 -32.63 -21.02
CA LYS A 40 -2.33 -32.21 -22.22
C LYS A 40 -1.32 -31.10 -21.93
N GLN A 41 -1.62 -30.21 -20.99
CA GLN A 41 -0.79 -29.04 -20.70
C GLN A 41 -0.98 -28.56 -19.26
N LYS A 42 0.04 -27.90 -18.71
CA LYS A 42 -0.04 -27.29 -17.39
C LYS A 42 -1.02 -26.12 -17.39
N ILE A 43 -1.90 -26.06 -16.40
CA ILE A 43 -2.88 -24.99 -16.23
C ILE A 43 -2.48 -24.15 -15.01
N VAL A 44 -2.44 -22.83 -15.18
CA VAL A 44 -2.26 -21.87 -14.09
C VAL A 44 -3.45 -20.93 -14.09
N ILE A 45 -4.20 -20.92 -12.99
CA ILE A 45 -5.37 -20.06 -12.79
C ILE A 45 -4.98 -18.96 -11.80
N ILE A 46 -4.97 -17.72 -12.27
CA ILE A 46 -4.69 -16.54 -11.44
C ILE A 46 -6.02 -15.89 -11.08
N ILE A 47 -6.24 -15.69 -9.79
CA ILE A 47 -7.44 -15.05 -9.26
C ILE A 47 -6.99 -13.81 -8.50
N ASP A 48 -7.38 -12.64 -9.01
CA ASP A 48 -7.00 -11.34 -8.45
C ASP A 48 -8.18 -10.69 -7.72
N GLU A 49 -7.87 -9.80 -6.77
CA GLU A 49 -8.80 -8.93 -6.05
C GLU A 49 -9.92 -9.64 -5.26
N LEU A 50 -9.69 -10.87 -4.77
CA LEU A 50 -10.67 -11.59 -3.94
C LEU A 50 -11.08 -10.83 -2.69
N ASP A 51 -10.16 -10.07 -2.09
CA ASP A 51 -10.38 -9.22 -0.92
C ASP A 51 -11.32 -8.03 -1.19
N ARG A 52 -11.56 -7.66 -2.46
CA ARG A 52 -12.50 -6.58 -2.84
C ARG A 52 -13.91 -7.08 -3.11
N CYS A 53 -14.09 -8.39 -3.21
CA CYS A 53 -15.39 -8.99 -3.45
C CYS A 53 -16.28 -8.89 -2.21
N LYS A 54 -17.60 -9.05 -2.40
CA LYS A 54 -18.50 -9.26 -1.26
C LYS A 54 -18.02 -10.45 -0.43
N PRO A 55 -18.00 -10.37 0.91
CA PRO A 55 -17.43 -11.44 1.74
C PRO A 55 -18.00 -12.85 1.49
N SER A 56 -19.29 -12.95 1.17
CA SER A 56 -19.92 -14.22 0.81
C SER A 56 -19.38 -14.76 -0.52
N PHE A 57 -19.18 -13.90 -1.51
CA PHE A 57 -18.65 -14.29 -2.82
C PHE A 57 -17.19 -14.75 -2.72
N SER A 58 -16.32 -14.00 -2.03
CA SER A 58 -14.91 -14.39 -1.88
C SER A 58 -14.76 -15.74 -1.15
N THR A 59 -15.60 -15.97 -0.14
CA THR A 59 -15.61 -17.24 0.61
C THR A 59 -16.09 -18.39 -0.28
N ASN A 60 -17.17 -18.22 -1.02
CA ASN A 60 -17.67 -19.23 -1.97
C ASN A 60 -16.64 -19.58 -3.05
N ILE A 61 -15.88 -18.60 -3.56
CA ILE A 61 -14.81 -18.87 -4.52
C ILE A 61 -13.72 -19.74 -3.90
N ILE A 62 -13.25 -19.42 -2.69
CA ILE A 62 -12.22 -20.22 -1.98
C ILE A 62 -12.72 -21.66 -1.75
N GLU A 63 -13.99 -21.81 -1.36
CA GLU A 63 -14.62 -23.11 -1.17
C GLU A 63 -14.75 -23.87 -2.50
N THR A 64 -15.14 -23.20 -3.58
CA THR A 64 -15.25 -23.82 -4.92
C THR A 64 -13.90 -24.32 -5.42
N ILE A 65 -12.85 -23.51 -5.26
CA ILE A 65 -11.49 -23.89 -5.67
C ILE A 65 -11.03 -25.16 -4.94
N LYS A 66 -11.45 -25.38 -3.69
CA LYS A 66 -11.14 -26.59 -2.93
C LYS A 66 -11.48 -27.89 -3.67
N HIS A 67 -12.61 -27.92 -4.39
CA HIS A 67 -13.05 -29.11 -5.11
C HIS A 67 -12.21 -29.41 -6.36
N ILE A 68 -11.45 -28.41 -6.84
CA ILE A 68 -10.68 -28.41 -8.10
C ILE A 68 -9.16 -28.45 -7.81
N PHE A 69 -8.71 -28.19 -6.59
CA PHE A 69 -7.28 -28.17 -6.21
C PHE A 69 -6.53 -29.48 -6.41
N ASP A 70 -7.22 -30.62 -6.33
CA ASP A 70 -6.57 -31.94 -6.38
C ASP A 70 -6.36 -32.46 -7.81
N ILE A 71 -6.62 -31.63 -8.83
CA ILE A 71 -6.33 -31.98 -10.22
C ILE A 71 -4.82 -31.86 -10.48
N ASN A 72 -4.22 -32.94 -10.95
CA ASN A 72 -2.82 -32.93 -11.36
C ASN A 72 -2.58 -31.92 -12.48
N ASN A 73 -1.45 -31.23 -12.41
CA ASN A 73 -1.00 -30.24 -13.40
C ASN A 73 -1.85 -28.94 -13.46
N VAL A 74 -2.65 -28.67 -12.41
CA VAL A 74 -3.40 -27.43 -12.22
C VAL A 74 -2.85 -26.68 -11.01
N PHE A 75 -2.58 -25.39 -11.18
CA PHE A 75 -2.02 -24.52 -10.15
C PHE A 75 -2.88 -23.28 -10.01
N PHE A 76 -3.17 -22.87 -8.78
CA PHE A 76 -3.92 -21.65 -8.50
C PHE A 76 -3.00 -20.64 -7.83
N ILE A 77 -3.08 -19.39 -8.28
CA ILE A 77 -2.38 -18.24 -7.69
C ILE A 77 -3.44 -17.25 -7.25
N LEU A 78 -3.52 -17.00 -5.94
CA LEU A 78 -4.41 -16.00 -5.36
C LEU A 78 -3.61 -14.71 -5.15
N VAL A 79 -4.00 -13.64 -5.82
CA VAL A 79 -3.42 -12.30 -5.67
C VAL A 79 -4.40 -11.48 -4.84
N THR A 80 -4.06 -11.19 -3.59
CA THR A 80 -5.00 -10.59 -2.63
C THR A 80 -4.28 -9.94 -1.45
N ASN A 81 -4.91 -8.93 -0.84
CA ASN A 81 -4.51 -8.49 0.49
C ASN A 81 -5.01 -9.49 1.54
N THR A 82 -4.08 -10.25 2.12
CA THR A 82 -4.39 -11.30 3.09
C THR A 82 -5.13 -10.79 4.33
N GLU A 83 -4.82 -9.59 4.83
CA GLU A 83 -5.49 -9.02 6.00
C GLU A 83 -6.94 -8.62 5.69
N GLN A 84 -7.18 -8.05 4.51
CA GLN A 84 -8.54 -7.75 4.07
C GLN A 84 -9.35 -9.02 3.81
N LEU A 85 -8.72 -10.05 3.23
CA LEU A 85 -9.38 -11.34 3.02
C LEU A 85 -9.77 -12.03 4.34
N LYS A 86 -8.90 -11.96 5.36
CA LYS A 86 -9.23 -12.43 6.72
C LYS A 86 -10.40 -11.66 7.33
N ALA A 87 -10.41 -10.34 7.15
CA ALA A 87 -11.52 -9.50 7.63
C ALA A 87 -12.84 -9.90 6.96
N SER A 88 -12.84 -10.19 5.66
CA SER A 88 -14.01 -10.72 4.94
C SER A 88 -14.48 -12.07 5.51
N ILE A 89 -13.57 -13.00 5.81
CA ILE A 89 -13.93 -14.30 6.43
C ILE A 89 -14.51 -14.10 7.84
N ASN A 90 -13.90 -13.24 8.65
CA ASN A 90 -14.39 -12.90 9.99
C ASN A 90 -15.79 -12.27 9.94
N HIS A 91 -16.12 -11.53 8.88
CA HIS A 91 -17.45 -10.97 8.70
C HIS A 91 -18.53 -12.05 8.47
N ILE A 92 -18.20 -13.13 7.75
CA ILE A 92 -19.14 -14.22 7.45
C ILE A 92 -19.32 -15.16 8.64
N TYR A 93 -18.23 -15.56 9.30
CA TYR A 93 -18.29 -16.60 10.34
C TYR A 93 -18.17 -16.06 11.77
N GLY A 94 -17.94 -14.76 11.93
CA GLY A 94 -17.67 -14.13 13.22
C GLY A 94 -16.22 -14.30 13.69
N TYR A 95 -15.85 -13.51 14.70
CA TYR A 95 -14.49 -13.48 15.28
C TYR A 95 -14.15 -14.70 16.15
N SER A 96 -15.10 -15.59 16.39
CA SER A 96 -14.84 -16.87 17.07
C SER A 96 -14.01 -17.84 16.21
N ILE A 97 -14.03 -17.67 14.89
CA ILE A 97 -13.21 -18.43 13.96
C ILE A 97 -11.87 -17.73 13.76
N ASN A 98 -10.79 -18.51 13.78
CA ASN A 98 -9.48 -18.05 13.35
C ASN A 98 -9.41 -18.07 11.82
N SER A 99 -9.59 -16.91 11.17
CA SER A 99 -9.55 -16.76 9.71
C SER A 99 -8.22 -17.14 9.08
N GLN A 100 -7.09 -16.96 9.77
CA GLN A 100 -5.79 -17.47 9.28
C GLN A 100 -5.83 -18.99 9.15
N LYS A 101 -6.25 -19.71 10.20
CA LYS A 101 -6.39 -21.17 10.16
C LYS A 101 -7.41 -21.65 9.13
N TYR A 102 -8.42 -20.82 8.82
CA TYR A 102 -9.35 -21.11 7.73
C TYR A 102 -8.60 -21.04 6.38
N LEU A 103 -7.88 -19.95 6.11
CA LEU A 103 -7.10 -19.77 4.87
C LEU A 103 -6.00 -20.82 4.68
N ASP A 104 -5.33 -21.25 5.76
CA ASP A 104 -4.28 -22.26 5.72
C ASP A 104 -4.77 -23.62 5.17
N LYS A 105 -6.08 -23.88 5.19
CA LYS A 105 -6.67 -25.08 4.58
C LYS A 105 -6.63 -25.04 3.05
N PHE A 106 -6.53 -23.85 2.46
CA PHE A 106 -6.62 -23.62 1.02
C PHE A 106 -5.28 -23.14 0.43
N ILE A 107 -4.51 -22.38 1.20
CA ILE A 107 -3.25 -21.76 0.76
C ILE A 107 -2.07 -22.57 1.28
N LYS A 108 -1.41 -23.33 0.39
CA LYS A 108 -0.22 -24.13 0.73
C LYS A 108 1.06 -23.30 0.85
N TYR A 109 1.16 -22.26 0.02
CA TYR A 109 2.34 -21.39 -0.06
C TYR A 109 1.90 -19.94 -0.14
N THR A 110 2.61 -19.08 0.60
CA THR A 110 2.42 -17.62 0.55
C THR A 110 3.71 -16.98 0.11
N ILE A 111 3.61 -16.12 -0.89
CA ILE A 111 4.72 -15.29 -1.38
C ILE A 111 4.27 -13.85 -1.21
N THR A 112 5.04 -13.06 -0.46
CA THR A 112 4.80 -11.63 -0.32
C THR A 112 5.74 -10.87 -1.24
N LEU A 113 5.27 -9.72 -1.74
CA LEU A 113 6.15 -8.77 -2.41
C LEU A 113 7.08 -8.18 -1.34
N PRO A 114 8.40 -8.17 -1.57
CA PRO A 114 9.32 -7.69 -0.56
C PRO A 114 9.29 -6.17 -0.51
N ASP A 115 9.24 -5.62 0.71
CA ASP A 115 9.32 -4.17 0.94
C ASP A 115 10.73 -3.61 0.73
N THR A 116 11.73 -4.49 0.72
CA THR A 116 13.14 -4.13 0.52
C THR A 116 13.82 -5.09 -0.45
N CYS A 117 14.86 -4.60 -1.09
CA CYS A 117 15.60 -5.30 -2.13
C CYS A 117 17.10 -4.98 -2.00
N LEU A 118 17.94 -5.90 -2.48
CA LEU A 118 19.38 -5.74 -2.48
C LEU A 118 19.83 -5.09 -3.80
N ILE A 119 20.23 -3.83 -3.74
CA ILE A 119 20.91 -3.16 -4.84
C ILE A 119 22.36 -3.65 -4.87
N ASN A 120 22.83 -4.08 -6.04
CA ASN A 120 24.18 -4.61 -6.26
C ASN A 120 24.57 -5.76 -5.31
N GLY A 121 23.60 -6.52 -4.81
CA GLY A 121 23.81 -7.70 -3.96
C GLY A 121 24.11 -7.42 -2.48
N HIS A 122 24.32 -6.16 -2.06
CA HIS A 122 24.74 -5.86 -0.68
C HIS A 122 24.01 -4.67 -0.04
N ASN A 123 23.50 -3.71 -0.83
CA ASN A 123 22.87 -2.51 -0.27
C ASN A 123 21.35 -2.72 -0.17
N VAL A 124 20.84 -2.82 1.05
CA VAL A 124 19.40 -2.90 1.29
C VAL A 124 18.75 -1.55 0.99
N CYS A 125 17.79 -1.54 0.07
CA CYS A 125 17.00 -0.38 -0.29
C CYS A 125 15.51 -0.71 -0.25
N LYS A 126 14.67 0.30 -0.01
CA LYS A 126 13.22 0.16 -0.10
C LYS A 126 12.81 -0.10 -1.55
N THR A 127 11.91 -1.05 -1.78
CA THR A 127 11.36 -1.32 -3.12
C THR A 127 10.67 -0.08 -3.71
N SER A 128 10.10 0.79 -2.87
CA SER A 128 9.54 2.08 -3.28
C SER A 128 10.58 3.06 -3.83
N VAL A 129 11.82 3.01 -3.37
CA VAL A 129 12.92 3.83 -3.93
C VAL A 129 13.31 3.32 -5.31
N ILE A 130 13.42 2.00 -5.50
CA ILE A 130 13.66 1.43 -6.85
C ILE A 130 12.49 1.77 -7.79
N TYR A 131 11.27 1.69 -7.28
CA TYR A 131 10.09 2.04 -8.06
C TYR A 131 10.08 3.52 -8.46
N TRP A 132 10.56 4.41 -7.59
CA TRP A 132 10.80 5.81 -7.95
C TRP A 132 11.76 5.95 -9.14
N ASP A 133 12.90 5.25 -9.12
CA ASP A 133 13.86 5.30 -10.23
C ASP A 133 13.25 4.84 -11.56
N HIS A 134 12.35 3.86 -11.52
CA HIS A 134 11.56 3.45 -12.70
C HIS A 134 10.64 4.58 -13.19
N LEU A 135 9.89 5.20 -12.28
CA LEU A 135 8.94 6.29 -12.60
C LEU A 135 9.62 7.54 -13.16
N VAL A 136 10.83 7.83 -12.70
CA VAL A 136 11.67 8.92 -13.23
C VAL A 136 11.98 8.71 -14.72
N GLY A 137 12.02 7.47 -15.19
CA GLY A 137 12.21 7.12 -16.59
C GLY A 137 10.97 7.35 -17.47
N GLU A 138 9.78 7.50 -16.90
CA GLU A 138 8.53 7.62 -17.65
C GLU A 138 8.31 9.04 -18.20
N THR A 139 8.82 10.08 -17.54
CA THR A 139 8.65 11.47 -17.98
C THR A 139 9.95 12.29 -17.90
N THR A 140 10.15 13.17 -18.89
CA THR A 140 11.32 14.07 -18.95
C THR A 140 11.35 15.07 -17.79
N LEU A 141 10.18 15.51 -17.32
CA LEU A 141 10.06 16.43 -16.20
C LEU A 141 10.52 15.79 -14.87
N LEU A 142 10.09 14.56 -14.59
CA LEU A 142 10.55 13.83 -13.42
C LEU A 142 12.05 13.53 -13.51
N ASN A 143 12.55 13.15 -14.68
CA ASN A 143 13.98 12.97 -14.92
C ASN A 143 14.81 14.21 -14.57
N LYS A 144 14.37 15.38 -15.04
CA LYS A 144 15.03 16.65 -14.75
C LYS A 144 15.07 16.93 -13.24
N ILE A 145 13.98 16.73 -12.52
CA ILE A 145 13.94 16.95 -11.07
C ILE A 145 14.82 15.95 -10.34
N ASN A 146 14.78 14.68 -10.75
CA ASN A 146 15.62 13.65 -10.17
C ASN A 146 17.12 13.95 -10.37
N SER A 147 17.50 14.54 -11.50
CA SER A 147 18.89 14.97 -11.72
C SER A 147 19.36 16.08 -10.76
N LEU A 148 18.43 16.88 -10.23
CA LEU A 148 18.73 17.99 -9.32
C LEU A 148 18.65 17.57 -7.85
N VAL A 149 17.65 16.77 -7.48
CA VAL A 149 17.29 16.47 -6.08
C VAL A 149 16.90 15.00 -5.86
N GLY A 150 17.37 14.09 -6.72
CA GLY A 150 17.00 12.66 -6.64
C GLY A 150 17.41 11.99 -5.34
N SER A 151 18.62 12.26 -4.83
CA SER A 151 19.08 11.74 -3.54
C SER A 151 18.17 12.16 -2.39
N PHE A 152 17.71 13.41 -2.41
CA PHE A 152 16.77 13.95 -1.44
C PHE A 152 15.41 13.24 -1.51
N ILE A 153 14.88 13.03 -2.72
CA ILE A 153 13.61 12.33 -2.92
C ILE A 153 13.71 10.88 -2.43
N CYS A 154 14.80 10.19 -2.75
CA CYS A 154 15.01 8.81 -2.28
C CYS A 154 15.11 8.73 -0.75
N ASP A 155 15.83 9.66 -0.09
CA ASP A 155 15.84 9.75 1.38
C ASP A 155 14.44 9.99 1.93
N LEU A 156 13.67 10.92 1.33
CA LEU A 156 12.31 11.24 1.77
C LEU A 156 11.39 10.02 1.66
N ILE A 157 11.41 9.29 0.54
CA ILE A 157 10.62 8.07 0.32
C ILE A 157 10.99 7.00 1.35
N GLN A 158 12.29 6.76 1.58
CA GLN A 158 12.78 5.75 2.49
C GLN A 158 12.46 6.08 3.95
N ARG A 159 12.67 7.33 4.35
CA ARG A 159 12.42 7.86 5.68
C ARG A 159 10.95 7.81 6.06
N THR A 160 10.08 8.19 5.14
CA THR A 160 8.62 8.24 5.39
C THR A 160 7.94 6.90 5.12
N ASN A 161 8.71 5.89 4.70
CA ASN A 161 8.24 4.54 4.46
C ASN A 161 7.08 4.46 3.44
N LEU A 162 7.15 5.24 2.36
CA LEU A 162 6.08 5.22 1.35
C LEU A 162 5.92 3.84 0.73
N SER A 163 4.68 3.43 0.53
CA SER A 163 4.30 2.28 -0.30
C SER A 163 4.52 2.56 -1.79
N LEU A 164 4.47 1.53 -2.63
CA LEU A 164 4.53 1.68 -4.10
C LEU A 164 3.41 2.59 -4.61
N ARG A 165 2.20 2.46 -4.05
CA ARG A 165 1.03 3.25 -4.45
C ARG A 165 1.15 4.72 -4.03
N GLU A 166 1.68 4.98 -2.85
CA GLU A 166 1.98 6.34 -2.40
C GLU A 166 3.11 6.95 -3.23
N THR A 167 4.14 6.18 -3.56
CA THR A 167 5.22 6.61 -4.45
C THR A 167 4.68 6.99 -5.84
N GLN A 168 3.77 6.19 -6.41
CA GLN A 168 3.05 6.55 -7.66
C GLN A 168 2.25 7.85 -7.51
N THR A 169 1.56 7.99 -6.38
CA THR A 169 0.74 9.18 -6.11
C THR A 169 1.63 10.41 -6.02
N PHE A 170 2.78 10.29 -5.35
CA PHE A 170 3.76 11.35 -5.21
C PHE A 170 4.37 11.75 -6.56
N SER A 171 4.85 10.78 -7.35
CA SER A 171 5.43 11.05 -8.68
C SER A 171 4.43 11.74 -9.61
N ARG A 172 3.17 11.27 -9.63
CA ARG A 172 2.11 11.88 -10.43
C ARG A 172 1.84 13.32 -10.02
N ASN A 173 1.68 13.59 -8.72
CA ASN A 173 1.42 14.96 -8.25
C ASN A 173 2.60 15.89 -8.50
N LEU A 174 3.84 15.40 -8.34
CA LEU A 174 5.04 16.17 -8.66
C LEU A 174 5.12 16.51 -10.15
N ASN A 175 4.81 15.53 -11.00
CA ASN A 175 4.78 15.73 -12.45
C ASN A 175 3.70 16.75 -12.86
N ILE A 176 2.49 16.65 -12.29
CA ILE A 176 1.40 17.62 -12.51
C ILE A 176 1.81 19.02 -12.06
N PHE A 177 2.33 19.15 -10.84
CA PHE A 177 2.78 20.45 -10.32
C PHE A 177 3.79 21.11 -11.26
N ARG A 178 4.71 20.31 -11.80
CA ARG A 178 5.77 20.81 -12.68
C ARG A 178 5.27 21.17 -14.06
N LEU A 179 4.35 20.37 -14.61
CA LEU A 179 3.70 20.67 -15.87
C LEU A 179 2.92 22.00 -15.78
N LEU A 180 2.22 22.25 -14.67
CA LEU A 180 1.46 23.48 -14.47
C LEU A 180 2.34 24.71 -14.25
N ASN A 181 3.53 24.53 -13.66
CA ASN A 181 4.44 25.62 -13.29
C ASN A 181 5.69 25.71 -14.19
N ASP A 182 5.69 25.07 -15.37
CA ASP A 182 6.87 24.95 -16.24
C ASP A 182 7.44 26.32 -16.68
N ASN A 183 6.62 27.38 -16.67
CA ASN A 183 7.05 28.74 -16.99
C ASN A 183 7.57 29.55 -15.78
N GLU A 184 7.14 29.25 -14.55
CA GLU A 184 7.45 30.07 -13.35
C GLU A 184 8.51 29.44 -12.45
N CYS A 185 8.62 28.10 -12.41
CA CYS A 185 9.52 27.36 -11.52
C CYS A 185 10.73 26.76 -12.25
N LYS A 186 11.41 27.53 -13.10
CA LYS A 186 12.65 27.11 -13.80
C LYS A 186 13.93 27.25 -12.96
N SER A 187 13.82 27.38 -11.64
CA SER A 187 15.01 27.45 -10.81
C SER A 187 15.76 26.11 -10.88
N ASN A 188 17.03 26.17 -11.27
CA ASN A 188 17.96 25.04 -11.16
C ASN A 188 18.57 24.96 -9.75
N ASP A 189 18.17 25.83 -8.82
CA ASP A 189 18.65 25.80 -7.43
C ASP A 189 18.12 24.53 -6.72
N PRO A 190 19.00 23.64 -6.25
CA PRO A 190 18.59 22.43 -5.56
C PRO A 190 17.69 22.71 -4.34
N PHE A 191 17.93 23.77 -3.56
CA PHE A 191 17.11 24.07 -2.38
C PHE A 191 15.68 24.44 -2.73
N ILE A 192 15.49 25.28 -3.77
CA ILE A 192 14.15 25.64 -4.24
C ILE A 192 13.42 24.38 -4.72
N ASN A 193 14.13 23.49 -5.42
CA ASN A 193 13.55 22.22 -5.87
C ASN A 193 13.20 21.29 -4.70
N MET A 194 14.02 21.22 -3.64
CA MET A 194 13.70 20.44 -2.44
C MET A 194 12.48 21.02 -1.71
N ILE A 195 12.35 22.35 -1.60
CA ILE A 195 11.17 22.99 -1.02
C ILE A 195 9.91 22.61 -1.80
N VAL A 196 9.96 22.65 -3.13
CA VAL A 196 8.85 22.22 -4.00
C VAL A 196 8.51 20.75 -3.77
N VAL A 197 9.52 19.88 -3.69
CA VAL A 197 9.34 18.44 -3.41
C VAL A 197 8.63 18.23 -2.07
N VAL A 198 9.06 18.91 -1.01
CA VAL A 198 8.42 18.84 0.32
C VAL A 198 7.00 19.40 0.28
N ALA A 199 6.77 20.51 -0.41
CA ALA A 199 5.43 21.10 -0.55
C ALA A 199 4.46 20.13 -1.25
N VAL A 200 4.89 19.46 -2.34
CA VAL A 200 4.10 18.44 -3.03
C VAL A 200 3.90 17.22 -2.14
N PHE A 201 4.91 16.82 -1.36
CA PHE A 201 4.79 15.71 -0.42
C PHE A 201 3.73 16.00 0.65
N ILE A 202 3.78 17.19 1.26
CA ILE A 202 2.79 17.65 2.24
C ILE A 202 1.40 17.74 1.59
N HIS A 203 1.29 18.16 0.34
CA HIS A 203 0.01 18.15 -0.38
C HIS A 203 -0.57 16.74 -0.55
N CYS A 204 0.28 15.74 -0.78
CA CYS A 204 -0.15 14.35 -1.01
C CYS A 204 -0.59 13.66 0.28
N PHE A 205 0.15 13.86 1.37
CA PHE A 205 0.04 13.03 2.58
C PHE A 205 -0.30 13.82 3.85
N GLY A 206 -0.26 15.14 3.79
CA GLY A 206 -0.62 16.03 4.89
C GLY A 206 -2.13 16.27 4.99
N ASP A 207 -2.60 16.38 6.22
CA ASP A 207 -3.95 16.77 6.56
C ASP A 207 -4.10 18.28 6.44
N LYS A 208 -4.90 18.71 5.45
CA LYS A 208 -5.13 20.12 5.16
C LYS A 208 -5.77 20.87 6.33
N GLU A 209 -6.62 20.22 7.13
CA GLU A 209 -7.27 20.89 8.26
C GLU A 209 -6.27 21.22 9.37
N LYS A 210 -5.29 20.33 9.61
CA LYS A 210 -4.21 20.54 10.58
C LYS A 210 -3.16 21.56 10.12
N LEU A 211 -3.13 21.88 8.83
CA LEU A 211 -2.13 22.75 8.19
C LEU A 211 -2.70 24.09 7.69
N LYS A 212 -4.00 24.34 7.87
CA LYS A 212 -4.69 25.56 7.40
C LYS A 212 -4.56 26.77 8.33
N GLN A 213 -4.23 26.55 9.60
CA GLN A 213 -4.14 27.59 10.62
C GLN A 213 -2.73 28.21 10.67
N GLU A 214 -2.54 29.23 11.50
CA GLU A 214 -1.20 29.71 11.89
C GLU A 214 -0.35 28.54 12.42
N ILE A 215 0.97 28.66 12.33
CA ILE A 215 1.88 27.63 12.83
C ILE A 215 1.71 27.54 14.36
N THR A 216 1.24 26.39 14.85
CA THR A 216 1.06 26.08 16.28
C THR A 216 2.01 24.97 16.70
N ALA A 217 2.16 24.76 18.00
CA ALA A 217 2.93 23.63 18.53
C ALA A 217 2.45 22.27 17.97
N GLU A 218 1.12 22.11 17.84
CA GLU A 218 0.50 20.90 17.31
C GLU A 218 0.79 20.71 15.82
N SER A 219 0.69 21.76 15.01
CA SER A 219 0.99 21.66 13.57
C SER A 219 2.47 21.40 13.30
N ILE A 220 3.38 21.94 14.13
CA ILE A 220 4.81 21.61 14.09
C ILE A 220 5.04 20.13 14.40
N SER A 221 4.44 19.60 15.47
CA SER A 221 4.55 18.19 15.82
C SER A 221 4.00 17.30 14.70
N TYR A 222 2.83 17.66 14.15
CA TYR A 222 2.22 16.94 13.04
C TYR A 222 3.12 16.91 11.79
N LEU A 223 3.70 18.05 11.40
CA LEU A 223 4.64 18.11 10.27
C LEU A 223 5.91 17.29 10.52
N ALA A 224 6.44 17.33 11.75
CA ALA A 224 7.61 16.54 12.11
C ALA A 224 7.32 15.05 11.98
N ASP A 225 6.17 14.60 12.47
CA ASP A 225 5.77 13.19 12.41
C ASP A 225 5.49 12.77 10.95
N LEU A 226 4.86 13.64 10.14
CA LEU A 226 4.62 13.42 8.70
C LEU A 226 5.92 13.25 7.92
N LEU A 227 6.95 14.06 8.21
CA LEU A 227 8.27 13.99 7.56
C LEU A 227 9.23 13.03 8.28
N ASN A 228 8.76 12.34 9.33
CA ASN A 228 9.54 11.47 10.21
C ASN A 228 10.84 12.12 10.71
N ILE A 229 10.71 13.31 11.29
CA ILE A 229 11.78 14.10 11.92
C ILE A 229 11.65 13.98 13.42
N LYS A 230 12.69 13.42 14.07
CA LYS A 230 12.68 13.20 15.51
C LYS A 230 13.15 14.43 16.29
N GLU A 231 14.19 15.08 15.79
CA GLU A 231 14.88 16.20 16.40
C GLU A 231 15.55 17.08 15.34
N ILE A 232 15.93 18.31 15.73
CA ILE A 232 16.74 19.21 14.91
C ILE A 232 18.16 19.25 15.49
N PRO A 233 19.20 18.90 14.71
CA PRO A 233 20.58 18.95 15.19
C PRO A 233 21.07 20.40 15.23
N TYR A 234 21.25 20.92 16.44
CA TYR A 234 21.81 22.26 16.69
C TYR A 234 23.34 22.28 16.75
N SER A 235 23.95 21.13 17.06
CA SER A 235 25.40 20.93 17.09
C SER A 235 25.80 19.93 16.01
N TYR A 236 26.77 20.33 15.18
CA TYR A 236 27.30 19.50 14.09
C TYR A 236 28.70 19.97 13.73
N GLU A 237 29.57 19.03 13.34
CA GLU A 237 30.92 19.36 12.89
C GLU A 237 30.95 19.69 11.40
N ARG A 238 30.08 19.04 10.63
CA ARG A 238 29.97 19.20 9.17
C ARG A 238 28.52 19.25 8.75
N ARG A 239 28.20 20.17 7.84
CA ARG A 239 26.85 20.30 7.25
C ARG A 239 26.32 18.99 6.66
N SER A 240 27.19 18.14 6.12
CA SER A 240 26.83 16.83 5.55
C SER A 240 26.26 15.84 6.58
N GLN A 241 26.39 16.10 7.88
CA GLN A 241 25.80 15.28 8.94
C GLN A 241 24.31 15.58 9.14
N ILE A 242 23.83 16.73 8.64
CA ILE A 242 22.45 17.15 8.81
C ILE A 242 21.62 16.62 7.63
N PRO A 243 20.55 15.85 7.88
CA PRO A 243 19.61 15.47 6.83
C PRO A 243 19.02 16.73 6.17
N GLU A 244 19.00 16.76 4.83
CA GLU A 244 18.48 17.91 4.07
C GLU A 244 17.02 18.23 4.45
N ILE A 245 16.23 17.20 4.76
CA ILE A 245 14.84 17.36 5.21
C ILE A 245 14.74 18.12 6.53
N SER A 246 15.71 17.96 7.44
CA SER A 246 15.77 18.68 8.71
C SER A 246 16.05 20.16 8.50
N ILE A 247 16.84 20.51 7.48
CA ILE A 247 17.12 21.91 7.11
C ILE A 247 15.85 22.57 6.59
N ILE A 248 15.11 21.89 5.71
CA ILE A 248 13.84 22.42 5.15
C ILE A 248 12.80 22.56 6.25
N PHE A 249 12.68 21.55 7.12
CA PHE A 249 11.77 21.59 8.26
C PHE A 249 12.10 22.73 9.21
N PHE A 250 13.37 22.91 9.57
CA PHE A 250 13.82 24.06 10.34
C PHE A 250 13.44 25.38 9.66
N GLY A 251 13.64 25.49 8.33
CA GLY A 251 13.23 26.65 7.54
C GLY A 251 11.72 26.94 7.63
N ILE A 252 10.87 25.91 7.65
CA ILE A 252 9.41 26.05 7.78
C ILE A 252 9.02 26.58 9.16
N ILE A 253 9.69 26.14 10.22
CA ILE A 253 9.29 26.44 11.61
C ILE A 253 10.13 27.53 12.27
N LYS A 254 11.11 28.12 11.57
CA LYS A 254 12.15 28.99 12.14
C LYS A 254 11.58 30.11 13.02
N ASP A 255 10.56 30.81 12.51
CA ASP A 255 9.95 31.96 13.20
C ASP A 255 9.01 31.55 14.35
N SER A 256 8.72 30.25 14.48
CA SER A 256 7.80 29.67 15.45
C SER A 256 8.46 28.56 16.29
N ILE A 257 9.78 28.49 16.29
CA ILE A 257 10.53 27.35 16.85
C ILE A 257 10.38 27.23 18.37
N THR A 258 10.12 28.36 19.04
CA THR A 258 9.87 28.43 20.49
C THR A 258 8.50 27.91 20.90
N LEU A 259 7.58 27.68 19.94
CA LEU A 259 6.25 27.15 20.24
C LEU A 259 6.29 25.67 20.60
N ASN A 260 7.34 24.94 20.22
CA ASN A 260 7.43 23.50 20.41
C ASN A 260 8.73 23.12 21.13
N GLU A 261 8.62 22.75 22.41
CA GLU A 261 9.76 22.36 23.26
C GLU A 261 10.58 21.19 22.68
N ARG A 262 9.97 20.30 21.88
CA ARG A 262 10.66 19.17 21.23
C ARG A 262 11.75 19.65 20.28
N PHE A 263 11.55 20.80 19.65
CA PHE A 263 12.42 21.32 18.61
C PHE A 263 13.09 22.63 18.99
N ALA A 264 12.73 23.25 20.11
CA ALA A 264 13.41 24.44 20.60
C ALA A 264 14.91 24.17 20.86
N PRO A 265 15.80 25.16 20.66
CA PRO A 265 17.19 25.04 21.08
C PRO A 265 17.24 24.80 22.58
N LYS A 266 17.97 23.76 23.02
CA LYS A 266 18.23 23.59 24.44
C LYS A 266 19.13 24.74 24.88
N SER A 267 18.68 25.55 25.82
CA SER A 267 19.54 26.55 26.46
C SER A 267 20.73 25.83 27.08
N ASP A 268 21.93 26.21 26.66
CA ASP A 268 23.18 25.78 27.30
C ASP A 268 23.16 26.28 28.76
N GLU A 269 22.72 25.44 29.69
CA GLU A 269 23.06 25.61 31.10
C GLU A 269 24.54 25.25 31.28
N GLY A 270 25.40 26.29 31.20
CA GLY A 270 26.68 26.33 31.89
C GLY A 270 27.92 25.95 31.08
N THR A 271 28.66 26.96 30.62
CA THR A 271 30.12 27.05 30.82
C THR A 271 30.46 28.42 31.37
#